data_AF-A0AAI8N092-F1
#
_entry.id   AF-A0AAI8N092-F1
#
_cell.length_a   1.000
_cell.length_b   1.000
_cell.length_c   1.000
_cell.angle_alpha   90.00
_cell.angle_beta   90.00
_cell.angle_gamma   90.00
#
_symmetry.space_group_name_H-M   'P 1'
#
loop_
_entity.id
_entity.type
_entity.pdbx_description
1 polymer ?
#
loop_
_entity_poly.entity_id
_entity_poly.type
_entity_poly.pdbx_seq_one_letter_code
_entity_poly.pdbx_strand_id
1 'polypeptide(L)'
;MEKKISIILTSYNKPDLVKQAIESVLQQTYSNWELFVMDDHSNEETSAAISTYIKDHRIYYYNSFINPAERLKSTRYAVLINDALSRIKGEYVTYLTDDTVYHPDRLSRMAETLNQCTEFDAVYSSQKVVHVNERGTEQFHFYRFADDVLDQAAFLVDHCSVMHRKSLLRRVKEKYGSFWDEDVMHWNHGDSVFWSRLNTFTSFLPIKEVLDTTYKTPHSFQNTYQSLPSELVDGSFVKGTDQKVYQLDRNKRKLVNERWRPLYEGRAVVIPDPFLFQYEEENTAGIPNFQLVTDQCHIYFVEDGTKRLIDLNAFRFYQFKRPGILALERDEIQALPDGPPIRWERSGCVQHLPGRMLLRIEREFYVYLRGVLHPISQDVVKRFFANQKALPISFQQIKQLPIGKPFYPMYDEIIRNLNITKG
;
A
#
# COMPACT_ATOMS: atom_id res chain seq x y z
N MET A 1 12.35 -3.52 41.75
CA MET A 1 12.37 -4.52 40.66
C MET A 1 12.32 -3.78 39.35
N GLU A 2 13.09 -4.21 38.36
CA GLU A 2 12.99 -3.71 36.98
C GLU A 2 11.55 -3.90 36.47
N LYS A 3 10.93 -2.84 35.96
CA LYS A 3 9.55 -2.85 35.46
C LYS A 3 9.46 -3.64 34.17
N LYS A 4 8.48 -4.55 34.06
CA LYS A 4 8.35 -5.35 32.84
C LYS A 4 7.97 -4.49 31.64
N ILE A 5 8.61 -4.71 30.49
CA ILE A 5 8.30 -4.05 29.22
C ILE A 5 7.54 -5.02 28.30
N SER A 6 6.39 -4.60 27.80
CA SER A 6 5.66 -5.31 26.74
C SER A 6 5.97 -4.71 25.39
N ILE A 7 6.51 -5.53 24.50
CA ILE A 7 6.87 -5.16 23.12
C ILE A 7 5.82 -5.79 22.21
N ILE A 8 5.21 -4.99 21.35
CA ILE A 8 4.21 -5.47 20.39
C ILE A 8 4.80 -5.35 18.99
N LEU A 9 5.15 -6.49 18.40
CA LEU A 9 5.62 -6.59 17.02
C LEU A 9 4.44 -6.96 16.11
N THR A 10 4.22 -6.19 15.05
CA THR A 10 3.30 -6.58 13.96
C THR A 10 4.08 -7.09 12.75
N SER A 11 3.60 -8.18 12.14
CA SER A 11 4.28 -8.87 11.04
C SER A 11 3.32 -9.11 9.86
N TYR A 12 3.80 -8.84 8.64
CA TYR A 12 3.15 -9.26 7.40
C TYR A 12 4.14 -9.42 6.24
N ASN A 13 4.37 -10.66 5.81
CA ASN A 13 5.09 -11.05 4.59
C ASN A 13 6.52 -10.48 4.44
N LYS A 14 7.32 -10.44 5.52
CA LYS A 14 8.74 -10.00 5.50
C LYS A 14 9.67 -10.97 6.26
N PRO A 15 9.91 -12.19 5.73
CA PRO A 15 10.58 -13.28 6.46
C PRO A 15 11.99 -12.93 6.93
N ASP A 16 12.78 -12.21 6.13
CA ASP A 16 14.16 -11.85 6.50
C ASP A 16 14.23 -10.68 7.48
N LEU A 17 13.32 -9.70 7.36
CA LEU A 17 13.31 -8.53 8.22
C LEU A 17 12.68 -8.85 9.59
N VAL A 18 11.65 -9.70 9.65
CA VAL A 18 11.05 -10.12 10.92
C VAL A 18 12.03 -10.88 11.80
N LYS A 19 12.94 -11.67 11.21
CA LYS A 19 14.05 -12.32 11.94
C LYS A 19 14.93 -11.27 12.61
N GLN A 20 15.39 -10.27 11.85
CA GLN A 20 16.23 -9.19 12.37
C GLN A 20 15.52 -8.39 13.47
N ALA A 21 14.21 -8.12 13.31
CA ALA A 21 13.41 -7.44 14.31
C ALA A 21 13.34 -8.23 15.62
N ILE A 22 13.04 -9.53 15.58
CA ILE A 22 12.99 -10.39 16.76
C ILE A 22 14.38 -10.54 17.41
N GLU A 23 15.42 -10.75 16.61
CA GLU A 23 16.81 -10.84 17.10
C GLU A 23 17.25 -9.56 17.82
N SER A 24 16.82 -8.39 17.33
CA SER A 24 17.11 -7.11 17.97
C SER A 24 16.49 -6.98 19.37
N VAL A 25 15.33 -7.61 19.60
CA VAL A 25 14.69 -7.70 20.92
C VAL A 25 15.44 -8.68 21.83
N LEU A 26 15.85 -9.82 21.28
CA LEU A 26 16.62 -10.83 22.02
C LEU A 26 17.98 -10.31 22.50
N GLN A 27 18.58 -9.38 21.75
CA GLN A 27 19.86 -8.75 22.06
C GLN A 27 19.77 -7.53 22.98
N GLN A 28 18.58 -7.18 23.48
CA GLN A 28 18.43 -6.04 24.38
C GLN A 28 19.18 -6.25 25.70
N THR A 29 19.84 -5.19 26.19
CA THR A 29 20.53 -5.19 27.48
C THR A 29 19.55 -5.21 28.66
N TYR A 30 18.32 -4.73 28.44
CA TYR A 30 17.20 -4.90 29.38
C TYR A 30 16.63 -6.31 29.29
N SER A 31 16.53 -7.02 30.41
CA SER A 31 16.16 -8.45 30.39
C SER A 31 14.68 -8.73 30.69
N ASN A 32 14.00 -7.85 31.46
CA ASN A 32 12.63 -8.05 31.90
C ASN A 32 11.60 -7.56 30.87
N TRP A 33 11.44 -8.30 29.79
CA TRP A 33 10.46 -8.01 28.74
C TRP A 33 9.61 -9.22 28.36
N GLU A 34 8.53 -8.95 27.64
CA GLU A 34 7.76 -9.91 26.86
C GLU A 34 7.51 -9.35 25.46
N LEU A 35 7.54 -10.23 24.46
CA LEU A 35 7.35 -9.88 23.05
C LEU A 35 6.10 -10.57 22.53
N PHE A 36 5.15 -9.77 22.03
CA PHE A 36 3.99 -10.24 21.31
C PHE A 36 4.24 -10.10 19.82
N VAL A 37 4.42 -11.22 19.13
CA VAL A 37 4.52 -11.28 17.66
C VAL A 37 3.12 -11.51 17.10
N MET A 38 2.53 -10.44 16.59
CA MET A 38 1.19 -10.40 16.00
C MET A 38 1.31 -10.50 14.48
N ASP A 39 1.16 -11.70 13.95
CA ASP A 39 1.25 -11.97 12.52
C ASP A 39 -0.12 -11.86 11.86
N ASP A 40 -0.23 -11.02 10.83
CA ASP A 40 -1.49 -10.80 10.12
C ASP A 40 -1.72 -11.87 9.05
N HIS A 41 -1.60 -13.14 9.40
CA HIS A 41 -1.75 -14.27 8.49
C HIS A 41 -0.80 -14.18 7.28
N SER A 42 0.50 -14.15 7.57
CA SER A 42 1.55 -14.14 6.55
C SER A 42 1.65 -15.47 5.79
N ASN A 43 2.44 -15.44 4.71
CA ASN A 43 2.84 -16.63 3.97
C ASN A 43 3.64 -17.64 4.84
N GLU A 44 3.82 -18.84 4.29
CA GLU A 44 4.52 -19.95 4.97
C GLU A 44 5.96 -19.59 5.36
N GLU A 45 6.67 -18.88 4.47
CA GLU A 45 8.06 -18.47 4.70
C GLU A 45 8.21 -17.57 5.94
N THR A 46 7.31 -16.59 6.10
CA THR A 46 7.31 -15.67 7.25
C THR A 46 6.87 -16.39 8.53
N SER A 47 5.84 -17.24 8.44
CA SER A 47 5.38 -18.04 9.58
C SER A 47 6.47 -18.98 10.09
N ALA A 48 7.18 -19.65 9.17
CA ALA A 48 8.31 -20.51 9.49
C ALA A 48 9.47 -19.71 10.13
N ALA A 49 9.77 -18.53 9.59
CA ALA A 49 10.78 -17.63 10.15
C ALA A 49 10.49 -17.23 11.60
N ILE A 50 9.25 -16.90 11.94
CA ILE A 50 8.84 -16.54 13.31
C ILE A 50 8.89 -17.75 14.24
N SER A 51 8.48 -18.93 13.74
CA SER A 51 8.36 -20.15 14.55
C SER A 51 9.68 -20.62 15.18
N THR A 52 10.82 -20.20 14.66
CA THR A 52 12.14 -20.57 15.22
C THR A 52 12.40 -19.93 16.59
N TYR A 53 11.75 -18.80 16.89
CA TYR A 53 11.99 -18.01 18.10
C TYR A 53 11.01 -18.33 19.24
N ILE A 54 9.92 -19.07 19.00
CA ILE A 54 8.88 -19.37 20.02
C ILE A 54 9.36 -20.30 21.15
N LYS A 55 10.60 -20.78 21.09
CA LYS A 55 11.24 -21.53 22.18
C LYS A 55 11.62 -20.62 23.36
N ASP A 56 11.79 -19.31 23.13
CA ASP A 56 11.96 -18.35 24.21
C ASP A 56 10.60 -18.08 24.86
N HIS A 57 10.46 -18.44 26.15
CA HIS A 57 9.23 -18.28 26.93
C HIS A 57 8.73 -16.83 27.09
N ARG A 58 9.55 -15.83 26.73
CA ARG A 58 9.17 -14.42 26.71
C ARG A 58 8.48 -14.01 25.40
N ILE A 59 8.50 -14.85 24.37
CA ILE A 59 7.93 -14.59 23.05
C ILE A 59 6.59 -15.31 22.91
N TYR A 60 5.56 -14.53 22.57
CA TYR A 60 4.19 -15.00 22.34
C TYR A 60 3.81 -14.76 20.89
N TYR A 61 3.51 -15.82 20.15
CA TYR A 61 3.14 -15.74 18.74
C TYR A 61 1.63 -15.89 18.56
N TYR A 62 1.01 -14.96 17.85
CA TYR A 62 -0.41 -14.97 17.50
C TYR A 62 -0.58 -14.73 16.00
N ASN A 63 -1.33 -15.60 15.34
CA ASN A 63 -1.71 -15.45 13.94
C ASN A 63 -3.17 -15.01 13.87
N SER A 64 -3.47 -13.99 13.06
CA SER A 64 -4.82 -13.43 12.97
C SER A 64 -5.82 -14.33 12.24
N PHE A 65 -5.32 -15.25 11.39
CA PHE A 65 -6.12 -16.05 10.46
C PHE A 65 -7.13 -15.21 9.66
N ILE A 66 -6.82 -13.93 9.42
CA ILE A 66 -7.72 -13.02 8.72
C ILE A 66 -7.95 -13.50 7.29
N ASN A 67 -9.21 -13.47 6.85
CA ASN A 67 -9.52 -13.71 5.45
C ASN A 67 -8.92 -12.57 4.59
N PRO A 68 -8.14 -12.86 3.52
CA PRO A 68 -7.55 -11.83 2.66
C PRO A 68 -8.53 -10.75 2.19
N ALA A 69 -9.79 -11.12 1.89
CA ALA A 69 -10.83 -10.19 1.44
C ALA A 69 -11.27 -9.17 2.51
N GLU A 70 -10.95 -9.41 3.78
CA GLU A 70 -11.31 -8.54 4.90
C GLU A 70 -10.22 -7.55 5.29
N ARG A 71 -9.05 -7.61 4.64
CA ARG A 71 -7.90 -6.79 5.02
C ARG A 71 -8.13 -5.29 4.89
N LEU A 72 -9.01 -4.86 3.99
CA LEU A 72 -9.38 -3.46 3.79
C LEU A 72 -10.64 -3.02 4.53
N LYS A 73 -11.15 -3.83 5.47
CA LYS A 73 -12.25 -3.41 6.35
C LYS A 73 -11.76 -2.62 7.58
N SER A 74 -10.45 -2.65 7.87
CA SER A 74 -9.88 -2.07 9.08
C SER A 74 -8.38 -1.80 8.91
N THR A 75 -7.83 -0.89 9.70
CA THR A 75 -6.39 -0.70 9.87
C THR A 75 -5.79 -1.91 10.58
N ARG A 76 -5.26 -2.87 9.82
CA ARG A 76 -4.89 -4.20 10.32
C ARG A 76 -3.91 -4.22 11.49
N TYR A 77 -2.83 -3.44 11.42
CA TYR A 77 -1.86 -3.39 12.53
C TYR A 77 -2.48 -2.80 13.80
N ALA A 78 -3.43 -1.86 13.71
CA ALA A 78 -4.15 -1.34 14.88
C ALA A 78 -5.01 -2.42 15.55
N VAL A 79 -5.71 -3.24 14.75
CA VAL A 79 -6.49 -4.39 15.26
C VAL A 79 -5.57 -5.36 16.00
N LEU A 80 -4.42 -5.70 15.41
CA LEU A 80 -3.43 -6.60 16.02
C LEU A 80 -2.83 -6.04 17.30
N ILE A 81 -2.50 -4.76 17.30
CA ILE A 81 -1.97 -4.09 18.50
C ILE A 81 -3.04 -4.06 19.58
N ASN A 82 -4.31 -3.76 19.26
CA ASN A 82 -5.40 -3.79 20.22
C ASN A 82 -5.61 -5.18 20.85
N ASP A 83 -5.51 -6.26 20.07
CA ASP A 83 -5.55 -7.63 20.60
C ASP A 83 -4.37 -7.89 21.55
N ALA A 84 -3.14 -7.52 21.16
CA ALA A 84 -1.97 -7.65 22.02
C ALA A 84 -2.11 -6.84 23.32
N LEU A 85 -2.56 -5.58 23.25
CA LEU A 85 -2.76 -4.69 24.39
C LEU A 85 -3.77 -5.25 25.42
N SER A 86 -4.67 -6.14 25.01
CA SER A 86 -5.58 -6.85 25.94
C SER A 86 -4.89 -7.95 26.76
N ARG A 87 -3.69 -8.40 26.33
CA ARG A 87 -2.96 -9.55 26.88
C ARG A 87 -1.69 -9.16 27.66
N ILE A 88 -1.16 -7.96 27.42
CA ILE A 88 0.11 -7.50 28.00
C ILE A 88 0.10 -7.43 29.53
N LYS A 89 1.25 -7.73 30.13
CA LYS A 89 1.52 -7.69 31.57
C LYS A 89 2.54 -6.61 31.97
N GLY A 90 3.26 -6.05 31.01
CA GLY A 90 4.26 -5.00 31.22
C GLY A 90 3.67 -3.70 31.77
N GLU A 91 4.46 -3.01 32.58
CA GLU A 91 4.16 -1.66 33.06
C GLU A 91 4.50 -0.60 32.01
N TYR A 92 5.47 -0.91 31.15
CA TYR A 92 5.82 -0.13 29.97
C TYR A 92 5.41 -0.86 28.70
N VAL A 93 5.02 -0.10 27.68
CA VAL A 93 4.56 -0.60 26.38
C VAL A 93 5.35 0.09 25.28
N THR A 94 5.80 -0.68 24.30
CA THR A 94 6.52 -0.20 23.12
C THR A 94 6.14 -1.02 21.89
N TYR A 95 6.28 -0.41 20.71
CA TYR A 95 5.80 -0.97 19.45
C TYR A 95 6.94 -1.20 18.47
N LEU A 96 6.83 -2.27 17.69
CA LEU A 96 7.83 -2.70 16.73
C LEU A 96 7.14 -3.19 15.45
N THR A 97 7.75 -2.93 14.31
CA THR A 97 7.34 -3.51 13.02
C THR A 97 8.39 -4.50 12.55
N ASP A 98 7.96 -5.41 11.67
CA ASP A 98 8.80 -6.41 11.03
C ASP A 98 9.88 -5.84 10.10
N ASP A 99 9.96 -4.52 9.89
CA ASP A 99 10.99 -3.80 9.12
C ASP A 99 11.85 -2.84 9.94
N THR A 100 11.79 -2.93 11.28
CA THR A 100 12.59 -2.11 12.21
C THR A 100 13.46 -2.99 13.12
N VAL A 101 14.65 -2.50 13.45
CA VAL A 101 15.61 -3.10 14.37
C VAL A 101 15.82 -2.17 15.55
N TYR A 102 15.65 -2.67 16.77
CA TYR A 102 16.02 -1.94 17.99
C TYR A 102 17.53 -1.98 18.22
N HIS A 103 18.10 -0.86 18.67
CA HIS A 103 19.49 -0.83 19.12
C HIS A 103 19.61 -1.53 20.49
N PRO A 104 20.76 -2.16 20.83
CA PRO A 104 20.87 -3.02 22.01
C PRO A 104 20.44 -2.39 23.35
N ASP A 105 20.63 -1.08 23.50
CA ASP A 105 20.30 -0.35 24.74
C ASP A 105 18.94 0.35 24.70
N ARG A 106 18.13 0.18 23.64
CA ARG A 106 16.87 0.91 23.48
C ARG A 106 15.96 0.76 24.69
N LEU A 107 15.69 -0.48 25.10
CA LEU A 107 14.75 -0.75 26.19
C LEU A 107 15.25 -0.21 27.52
N SER A 108 16.55 -0.34 27.81
CA SER A 108 17.15 0.15 29.06
C SER A 108 17.13 1.67 29.12
N ARG A 109 17.53 2.37 28.04
CA ARG A 109 17.50 3.84 27.95
C ARG A 109 16.08 4.38 28.11
N MET A 110 15.11 3.85 27.36
CA MET A 110 13.71 4.32 27.45
C MET A 110 13.08 4.08 28.83
N ALA A 111 13.32 2.90 29.43
CA ALA A 111 12.80 2.59 30.76
C ALA A 111 13.45 3.44 31.85
N GLU A 112 14.76 3.70 31.75
CA GLU A 112 15.51 4.57 32.64
C GLU A 112 14.94 6.00 32.63
N THR A 113 14.74 6.57 31.44
CA THR A 113 14.14 7.91 31.28
C THR A 113 12.76 7.98 31.92
N LEU A 114 11.87 7.00 31.68
CA LEU A 114 10.55 6.96 32.32
C LEU A 114 10.62 6.73 33.84
N ASN A 115 11.67 6.10 34.36
CA ASN A 115 11.83 5.94 35.80
C ASN A 115 12.30 7.23 36.47
N GLN A 116 13.17 8.00 35.80
CA GLN A 116 13.74 9.25 36.31
C GLN A 116 12.77 10.43 36.17
N CYS A 117 12.01 10.49 35.08
CA CYS A 117 11.08 11.58 34.77
C CYS A 117 9.63 11.12 34.98
N THR A 118 9.12 11.28 36.20
CA THR A 118 7.74 10.86 36.55
C THR A 118 6.65 11.81 36.08
N GLU A 119 7.02 13.02 35.63
CA GLU A 119 6.11 14.02 35.05
C GLU A 119 5.56 13.61 33.67
N PHE A 120 6.27 12.73 32.97
CA PHE A 120 5.89 12.24 31.64
C PHE A 120 5.48 10.78 31.71
N ASP A 121 4.44 10.44 30.94
CA ASP A 121 4.00 9.06 30.78
C ASP A 121 4.43 8.44 29.45
N ALA A 122 5.06 9.22 28.56
CA ALA A 122 5.55 8.77 27.26
C ALA A 122 6.93 9.39 26.93
N VAL A 123 7.81 8.58 26.35
CA VAL A 123 9.11 8.99 25.80
C VAL A 123 9.21 8.58 24.35
N TYR A 124 10.04 9.29 23.59
CA TYR A 124 10.37 8.92 22.22
C TYR A 124 11.84 9.15 21.91
N SER A 125 12.41 8.38 20.98
CA SER A 125 13.81 8.48 20.58
C SER A 125 14.00 9.02 19.18
N SER A 126 15.24 9.37 18.85
CA SER A 126 15.60 9.60 17.45
C SER A 126 15.61 8.27 16.70
N GLN A 127 15.37 8.32 15.40
CA GLN A 127 15.30 7.16 14.51
C GLN A 127 16.24 7.34 13.33
N LYS A 128 16.87 6.25 12.89
CA LYS A 128 17.54 6.17 11.58
C LYS A 128 16.60 5.48 10.58
N VAL A 129 16.39 6.09 9.42
CA VAL A 129 15.62 5.49 8.32
C VAL A 129 16.57 5.18 7.18
N VAL A 130 16.67 3.90 6.80
CA VAL A 130 17.59 3.41 5.76
C VAL A 130 16.77 2.93 4.57
N HIS A 131 17.00 3.53 3.40
CA HIS A 131 16.42 3.06 2.15
C HIS A 131 17.37 2.06 1.50
N VAL A 132 16.85 0.88 1.19
CA VAL A 132 17.60 -0.22 0.56
C VAL A 132 16.99 -0.58 -0.79
N ASN A 133 17.79 -1.13 -1.69
CA ASN A 133 17.30 -1.75 -2.93
C ASN A 133 16.77 -3.17 -2.68
N GLU A 134 16.33 -3.86 -3.74
CA GLU A 134 15.84 -5.25 -3.66
C GLU A 134 16.87 -6.26 -3.12
N ARG A 135 18.16 -5.93 -3.16
CA ARG A 135 19.27 -6.76 -2.62
C ARG A 135 19.64 -6.39 -1.18
N GLY A 136 18.89 -5.51 -0.53
CA GLY A 136 19.20 -5.02 0.81
C GLY A 136 20.39 -4.05 0.86
N THR A 137 20.90 -3.59 -0.28
CA THR A 137 22.01 -2.62 -0.31
C THR A 137 21.48 -1.21 -0.05
N GLU A 138 22.04 -0.53 0.94
CA GLU A 138 21.72 0.87 1.25
C GLU A 138 21.89 1.76 0.01
N GLN A 139 20.88 2.59 -0.25
CA GLN A 139 20.87 3.63 -1.28
C GLN A 139 21.10 5.00 -0.65
N PHE A 140 20.37 5.30 0.43
CA PHE A 140 20.52 6.50 1.23
C PHE A 140 19.87 6.28 2.61
N HIS A 141 20.16 7.18 3.56
CA HIS A 141 19.50 7.22 4.85
C HIS A 141 19.25 8.66 5.33
N PHE A 142 18.38 8.82 6.30
CA PHE A 142 18.17 10.06 7.03
C PHE A 142 17.81 9.78 8.49
N TYR A 143 17.78 10.81 9.31
CA TYR A 143 17.43 10.73 10.73
C TYR A 143 16.16 11.53 11.02
N ARG A 144 15.32 11.00 11.90
CA ARG A 144 14.28 11.76 12.60
C ARG A 144 14.81 12.05 13.99
N PHE A 145 15.10 13.31 14.30
CA PHE A 145 15.65 13.70 15.59
C PHE A 145 14.54 13.92 16.62
N ALA A 146 14.82 13.54 17.86
CA ALA A 146 13.96 13.76 19.01
C ALA A 146 14.55 14.89 19.86
N ASP A 147 14.29 16.14 19.48
CA ASP A 147 14.95 17.30 20.08
C ASP A 147 14.15 17.99 21.17
N ASP A 148 12.82 17.92 21.08
CA ASP A 148 11.89 18.73 21.86
C ASP A 148 10.81 17.90 22.55
N VAL A 149 10.26 18.43 23.64
CA VAL A 149 9.03 17.88 24.24
C VAL A 149 7.87 18.14 23.30
N LEU A 150 7.10 17.10 22.98
CA LEU A 150 6.02 17.19 21.99
C LEU A 150 4.63 17.05 22.62
N ASP A 151 3.83 18.11 22.53
CA ASP A 151 2.38 18.07 22.77
C ASP A 151 1.59 17.62 21.52
N GLN A 152 2.27 17.50 20.38
CA GLN A 152 1.72 17.06 19.10
C GLN A 152 2.75 16.16 18.39
N ALA A 153 2.76 14.87 18.73
CA ALA A 153 3.68 13.88 18.17
C ALA A 153 3.19 13.27 16.85
N ALA A 154 1.92 13.48 16.48
CA ALA A 154 1.35 13.01 15.23
C ALA A 154 2.17 13.48 14.01
N PHE A 155 2.45 12.57 13.09
CA PHE A 155 3.29 12.79 11.89
C PHE A 155 4.76 13.20 12.13
N LEU A 156 5.18 13.43 13.38
CA LEU A 156 6.56 13.76 13.73
C LEU A 156 7.33 12.54 14.25
N VAL A 157 6.66 11.69 15.03
CA VAL A 157 7.24 10.53 15.70
C VAL A 157 6.80 9.25 15.02
N ASP A 158 7.76 8.42 14.65
CA ASP A 158 7.51 7.13 14.02
C ASP A 158 6.95 6.09 15.01
N HIS A 159 6.17 5.15 14.47
CA HIS A 159 5.58 4.02 15.18
C HIS A 159 6.54 3.33 16.17
N CYS A 160 7.78 3.06 15.73
CA CYS A 160 8.72 2.21 16.46
C CYS A 160 9.57 2.95 17.50
N SER A 161 9.44 4.27 17.61
CA SER A 161 10.34 5.11 18.40
C SER A 161 9.78 5.53 19.75
N VAL A 162 8.67 4.94 20.20
CA VAL A 162 7.94 5.35 21.41
C VAL A 162 7.93 4.25 22.47
N MET A 163 8.03 4.65 23.74
CA MET A 163 7.65 3.84 24.90
C MET A 163 6.77 4.67 25.82
N HIS A 164 5.72 4.05 26.37
CA HIS A 164 4.83 4.74 27.31
C HIS A 164 4.39 3.84 28.48
N ARG A 165 3.85 4.45 29.53
CA ARG A 165 3.25 3.73 30.65
C ARG A 165 1.95 3.07 30.23
N LYS A 166 1.73 1.83 30.69
CA LYS A 166 0.46 1.10 30.52
C LYS A 166 -0.73 1.85 31.12
N SER A 167 -0.53 2.68 32.15
CA SER A 167 -1.58 3.49 32.78
C SER A 167 -2.31 4.42 31.79
N LEU A 168 -1.64 4.89 30.73
CA LEU A 168 -2.26 5.72 29.68
C LEU A 168 -3.36 4.98 28.92
N LEU A 169 -3.21 3.67 28.70
CA LEU A 169 -4.15 2.88 27.90
C LEU A 169 -5.56 2.91 28.50
N ARG A 170 -5.68 2.93 29.83
CA ARG A 170 -6.97 3.05 30.51
C ARG A 170 -7.63 4.40 30.17
N ARG A 171 -6.89 5.50 30.28
CA ARG A 171 -7.37 6.86 29.99
C ARG A 171 -7.78 7.00 28.52
N VAL A 172 -6.99 6.43 27.60
CA VAL A 172 -7.31 6.39 26.16
C VAL A 172 -8.60 5.63 25.92
N LYS A 173 -8.73 4.40 26.43
CA LYS A 173 -9.93 3.59 26.22
C LYS A 173 -11.18 4.23 26.82
N GLU A 174 -11.07 4.84 28.01
CA GLU A 174 -12.17 5.57 28.65
C GLU A 174 -12.66 6.76 27.80
N LYS A 175 -11.75 7.51 27.16
CA LYS A 175 -12.10 8.68 26.35
C LYS A 175 -12.55 8.35 24.92
N TYR A 176 -11.90 7.38 24.28
CA TYR A 176 -12.07 7.12 22.84
C TYR A 176 -12.79 5.80 22.52
N GLY A 177 -13.09 4.96 23.53
CA GLY A 177 -13.75 3.66 23.35
C GLY A 177 -12.83 2.52 22.89
N SER A 178 -11.70 2.81 22.24
CA SER A 178 -10.66 1.86 21.84
C SER A 178 -9.25 2.38 22.19
N PHE A 179 -8.21 1.55 22.06
CA PHE A 179 -6.83 2.04 22.18
C PHE A 179 -6.39 2.68 20.85
N TRP A 180 -5.95 1.86 19.90
CA TRP A 180 -5.67 2.28 18.52
C TRP A 180 -6.96 2.40 17.73
N ASP A 181 -6.96 3.31 16.75
CA ASP A 181 -8.07 3.50 15.83
C ASP A 181 -8.00 2.44 14.72
N GLU A 182 -9.08 1.68 14.54
CA GLU A 182 -9.16 0.59 13.58
C GLU A 182 -9.80 1.02 12.25
N ASP A 183 -10.25 2.28 12.13
CA ASP A 183 -10.84 2.79 10.88
C ASP A 183 -9.82 2.70 9.74
N VAL A 184 -10.24 2.14 8.60
CA VAL A 184 -9.40 2.00 7.40
C VAL A 184 -8.98 3.36 6.80
N MET A 185 -9.71 4.43 7.10
CA MET A 185 -9.32 5.79 6.71
C MET A 185 -8.00 6.22 7.34
N HIS A 186 -7.62 5.61 8.46
CA HIS A 186 -6.36 5.87 9.16
C HIS A 186 -5.24 4.88 8.79
N TRP A 187 -5.44 4.02 7.79
CA TRP A 187 -4.54 2.89 7.56
C TRP A 187 -3.10 3.28 7.27
N ASN A 188 -2.86 4.43 6.65
CA ASN A 188 -1.50 4.93 6.37
C ASN A 188 -0.88 5.79 7.49
N HIS A 189 -1.60 6.07 8.59
CA HIS A 189 -1.15 6.98 9.66
C HIS A 189 -1.77 6.67 11.03
N GLY A 190 -2.11 5.40 11.30
CA GLY A 190 -2.80 4.98 12.53
C GLY A 190 -1.96 5.19 13.79
N ASP A 191 -0.63 5.20 13.65
CA ASP A 191 0.31 5.62 14.69
C ASP A 191 0.09 7.08 15.08
N SER A 192 -0.01 7.99 14.11
CA SER A 192 -0.24 9.41 14.33
C SER A 192 -1.59 9.68 15.01
N VAL A 193 -2.62 8.89 14.67
CA VAL A 193 -3.92 8.95 15.36
C VAL A 193 -3.77 8.50 16.82
N PHE A 194 -3.05 7.41 17.07
CA PHE A 194 -2.81 6.94 18.43
C PHE A 194 -1.93 7.91 19.26
N TRP A 195 -0.91 8.51 18.65
CA TRP A 195 -0.10 9.57 19.27
C TRP A 195 -0.95 10.77 19.68
N SER A 196 -1.87 11.21 18.81
CA SER A 196 -2.83 12.28 19.15
C SER A 196 -3.70 11.92 20.37
N ARG A 197 -4.11 10.64 20.48
CA ARG A 197 -4.86 10.13 21.64
C ARG A 197 -4.00 10.12 22.92
N LEU A 198 -2.71 9.79 22.83
CA LEU A 198 -1.79 9.86 23.98
C LEU A 198 -1.48 11.32 24.38
N ASN A 199 -1.27 12.21 23.41
CA ASN A 199 -0.98 13.63 23.67
C ASN A 199 -2.10 14.41 24.35
N THR A 200 -3.32 13.87 24.34
CA THR A 200 -4.41 14.36 25.18
C THR A 200 -4.13 14.25 26.68
N PHE A 201 -3.18 13.40 27.08
CA PHE A 201 -2.96 12.99 28.45
C PHE A 201 -1.54 13.21 28.98
N THR A 202 -0.55 13.27 28.09
CA THR A 202 0.87 13.51 28.38
C THR A 202 1.57 14.08 27.16
N SER A 203 2.54 14.96 27.35
CA SER A 203 3.53 15.28 26.31
C SER A 203 4.50 14.11 26.14
N PHE A 204 5.19 14.04 25.00
CA PHE A 204 6.25 13.06 24.75
C PHE A 204 7.61 13.68 25.09
N LEU A 205 8.36 13.03 25.97
CA LEU A 205 9.70 13.46 26.38
C LEU A 205 10.76 12.88 25.41
N PRO A 206 11.62 13.72 24.80
CA PRO A 206 12.64 13.26 23.86
C PRO A 206 13.80 12.53 24.54
N ILE A 207 14.33 11.53 23.84
CA ILE A 207 15.62 10.91 24.07
C ILE A 207 16.48 11.19 22.83
N LYS A 208 17.51 12.02 22.99
CA LYS A 208 18.39 12.52 21.92
C LYS A 208 19.40 11.49 21.42
N GLU A 209 19.00 10.22 21.40
CA GLU A 209 19.79 9.08 20.94
C GLU A 209 19.00 8.37 19.84
N VAL A 210 19.73 7.85 18.85
CA VAL A 210 19.14 6.97 17.85
C VAL A 210 19.01 5.58 18.47
N LEU A 211 17.79 5.14 18.75
CA LEU A 211 17.56 3.86 19.42
C LEU A 211 16.87 2.82 18.54
N ASP A 212 16.46 3.18 17.33
CA ASP A 212 15.90 2.26 16.34
C ASP A 212 16.32 2.61 14.91
N THR A 213 16.41 1.59 14.06
CA THR A 213 16.70 1.70 12.63
C THR A 213 15.60 1.02 11.84
N THR A 214 14.93 1.76 10.96
CA THR A 214 13.88 1.24 10.07
C THR A 214 14.39 1.10 8.64
N TYR A 215 14.11 -0.05 8.01
CA TYR A 215 14.52 -0.36 6.65
C TYR A 215 13.36 -0.19 5.67
N LYS A 216 13.52 0.70 4.69
CA LYS A 216 12.54 0.91 3.61
C LYS A 216 13.01 0.23 2.34
N THR A 217 12.26 -0.76 1.89
CA THR A 217 12.50 -1.51 0.64
C THR A 217 11.61 -0.98 -0.48
N PRO A 218 11.86 -1.33 -1.76
CA PRO A 218 10.95 -1.01 -2.85
C PRO A 218 9.53 -1.56 -2.66
N HIS A 219 9.38 -2.58 -1.81
CA HIS A 219 8.11 -3.23 -1.48
C HIS A 219 7.47 -2.72 -0.19
N SER A 220 8.11 -1.79 0.55
CA SER A 220 7.53 -1.18 1.73
C SER A 220 6.16 -0.58 1.41
N PHE A 221 5.22 -0.69 2.35
CA PHE A 221 3.83 -0.27 2.16
C PHE A 221 3.73 1.17 1.68
N GLN A 222 4.50 2.10 2.23
CA GLN A 222 4.46 3.51 1.84
C GLN A 222 4.78 3.70 0.35
N ASN A 223 5.74 2.94 -0.18
CA ASN A 223 6.16 3.00 -1.59
C ASN A 223 5.10 2.35 -2.49
N THR A 224 4.57 1.19 -2.10
CA THR A 224 3.56 0.47 -2.87
C THR A 224 2.16 1.11 -2.74
N TYR A 225 1.88 1.93 -1.74
CA TYR A 225 0.61 2.63 -1.57
C TYR A 225 0.56 4.00 -2.27
N GLN A 226 1.71 4.68 -2.41
CA GLN A 226 1.78 6.07 -2.88
C GLN A 226 1.09 6.32 -4.23
N SER A 227 0.12 7.24 -4.31
CA SER A 227 -0.60 7.52 -5.56
C SER A 227 -1.52 6.39 -6.04
N LEU A 228 -1.92 5.47 -5.16
CA LEU A 228 -3.04 4.57 -5.44
C LEU A 228 -4.38 5.26 -5.16
N PRO A 229 -5.34 5.19 -6.10
CA PRO A 229 -6.73 5.49 -5.80
C PRO A 229 -7.40 4.41 -4.96
N SER A 230 -8.51 4.76 -4.31
CA SER A 230 -9.32 3.82 -3.52
C SER A 230 -9.89 2.66 -4.35
N GLU A 231 -10.19 2.91 -5.63
CA GLU A 231 -10.51 1.88 -6.63
C GLU A 231 -9.46 1.95 -7.74
N LEU A 232 -8.80 0.82 -8.04
CA LEU A 232 -7.75 0.77 -9.05
C LEU A 232 -8.32 0.89 -10.47
N VAL A 233 -7.52 1.42 -11.38
CA VAL A 233 -7.95 1.68 -12.76
C VAL A 233 -8.15 0.38 -13.52
N ASP A 234 -9.36 0.11 -13.99
CA ASP A 234 -9.73 -1.12 -14.69
C ASP A 234 -8.93 -1.34 -15.98
N GLY A 235 -8.50 -2.57 -16.22
CA GLY A 235 -7.61 -2.98 -17.31
C GLY A 235 -6.11 -2.90 -16.98
N SER A 236 -5.76 -2.51 -15.75
CA SER A 236 -4.36 -2.42 -15.31
C SER A 236 -3.80 -3.80 -15.07
N PHE A 237 -2.55 -4.00 -15.46
CA PHE A 237 -1.74 -5.10 -14.94
C PHE A 237 -1.21 -4.70 -13.57
N VAL A 238 -1.41 -5.56 -12.58
CA VAL A 238 -0.99 -5.34 -11.20
C VAL A 238 -0.28 -6.58 -10.65
N LYS A 239 0.60 -6.39 -9.68
CA LYS A 239 1.25 -7.50 -8.96
C LYS A 239 1.39 -7.19 -7.47
N GLY A 240 1.18 -8.20 -6.64
CA GLY A 240 1.35 -8.15 -5.18
C GLY A 240 2.71 -8.68 -4.73
N THR A 241 2.77 -9.14 -3.49
CA THR A 241 3.96 -9.78 -2.90
C THR A 241 4.25 -11.14 -3.52
N ASP A 242 3.23 -11.88 -3.98
CA ASP A 242 3.33 -13.20 -4.63
C ASP A 242 4.02 -13.17 -6.01
N GLN A 243 4.34 -11.98 -6.52
CA GLN A 243 4.92 -11.71 -7.84
C GLN A 243 4.09 -12.18 -9.04
N LYS A 244 2.89 -12.73 -8.83
CA LYS A 244 1.97 -13.06 -9.92
C LYS A 244 1.40 -11.77 -10.50
N VAL A 245 1.19 -11.77 -11.81
CA VAL A 245 0.60 -10.63 -12.52
C VAL A 245 -0.86 -10.90 -12.78
N TYR A 246 -1.70 -9.95 -12.42
CA TYR A 246 -3.14 -9.99 -12.64
C TYR A 246 -3.56 -8.82 -13.52
N GLN A 247 -4.55 -9.01 -14.39
CA GLN A 247 -5.26 -7.91 -15.02
C GLN A 247 -6.55 -7.64 -14.26
N LEU A 248 -6.77 -6.39 -13.88
CA LEU A 248 -8.04 -5.96 -13.28
C LEU A 248 -9.11 -5.80 -14.36
N ASP A 249 -10.28 -6.38 -14.15
CA ASP A 249 -11.39 -6.29 -15.10
C ASP A 249 -12.73 -6.50 -14.36
N ARG A 250 -13.54 -5.44 -14.22
CA ARG A 250 -14.89 -5.48 -13.63
C ARG A 250 -14.95 -6.15 -12.26
N ASN A 251 -14.25 -5.58 -11.29
CA ASN A 251 -14.14 -6.09 -9.91
C ASN A 251 -13.50 -7.49 -9.79
N LYS A 252 -12.89 -7.98 -10.87
CA LYS A 252 -12.14 -9.24 -10.89
C LYS A 252 -10.67 -8.99 -11.12
N ARG A 253 -9.84 -9.87 -10.58
CA ARG A 253 -8.42 -9.99 -10.90
C ARG A 253 -8.22 -11.27 -11.69
N LYS A 254 -7.74 -11.14 -12.92
CA LYS A 254 -7.53 -12.27 -13.83
C LYS A 254 -6.06 -12.61 -13.86
N LEU A 255 -5.69 -13.83 -13.46
CA LEU A 255 -4.29 -14.26 -13.52
C LEU A 255 -3.80 -14.23 -14.97
N VAL A 256 -2.71 -13.50 -15.21
CA VAL A 256 -2.12 -13.33 -16.54
C VAL A 256 -0.92 -14.26 -16.65
N ASN A 257 -1.03 -15.21 -17.58
CA ASN A 257 0.04 -16.17 -17.81
C ASN A 257 1.25 -15.54 -18.54
N GLU A 258 2.36 -16.27 -18.52
CA GLU A 258 3.64 -15.86 -19.10
C GLU A 258 3.60 -15.60 -20.61
N ARG A 259 2.65 -16.19 -21.35
CA ARG A 259 2.47 -15.93 -22.78
C ARG A 259 2.21 -14.44 -23.05
N TRP A 260 1.57 -13.76 -22.10
CA TRP A 260 1.23 -12.35 -22.21
C TRP A 260 2.28 -11.42 -21.61
N ARG A 261 3.46 -11.92 -21.21
CA ARG A 261 4.57 -11.13 -20.65
C ARG A 261 4.85 -9.82 -21.41
N PRO A 262 4.91 -9.79 -22.75
CA PRO A 262 5.16 -8.54 -23.48
C PRO A 262 4.12 -7.42 -23.24
N LEU A 263 2.93 -7.75 -22.74
CA LEU A 263 1.89 -6.75 -22.43
C LEU A 263 2.10 -6.05 -21.10
N TYR A 264 2.66 -6.76 -20.12
CA TYR A 264 2.75 -6.29 -18.74
C TYR A 264 4.19 -6.04 -18.27
N GLU A 265 5.20 -6.56 -18.95
CA GLU A 265 6.60 -6.32 -18.61
C GLU A 265 6.93 -4.81 -18.70
N GLY A 266 7.44 -4.26 -17.59
CA GLY A 266 7.66 -2.80 -17.45
C GLY A 266 6.38 -1.95 -17.37
N ARG A 267 5.19 -2.57 -17.27
CA ARG A 267 3.89 -1.89 -17.14
C ARG A 267 3.06 -2.35 -15.94
N ALA A 268 3.35 -3.52 -15.38
CA ALA A 268 2.66 -4.04 -14.20
C ALA A 268 2.92 -3.15 -12.99
N VAL A 269 1.86 -2.66 -12.37
CA VAL A 269 1.92 -1.81 -11.19
C VAL A 269 2.03 -2.68 -9.95
N VAL A 270 3.11 -2.51 -9.18
CA VAL A 270 3.24 -3.14 -7.86
C VAL A 270 2.20 -2.52 -6.94
N ILE A 271 1.40 -3.30 -6.23
CA ILE A 271 0.39 -2.80 -5.27
C ILE A 271 0.46 -3.60 -3.96
N PRO A 272 -0.02 -3.05 -2.82
CA PRO A 272 -0.15 -3.83 -1.60
C PRO A 272 -1.18 -4.94 -1.78
N ASP A 273 -0.92 -6.11 -1.23
CA ASP A 273 -1.82 -7.27 -1.35
C ASP A 273 -3.27 -6.98 -0.95
N PRO A 274 -3.57 -6.19 0.10
CA PRO A 274 -4.96 -5.89 0.45
C PRO A 274 -5.76 -5.24 -0.69
N PHE A 275 -5.14 -4.39 -1.52
CA PHE A 275 -5.80 -3.83 -2.71
C PHE A 275 -6.09 -4.91 -3.75
N LEU A 276 -5.18 -5.86 -3.92
CA LEU A 276 -5.37 -6.98 -4.82
C LEU A 276 -6.49 -7.91 -4.34
N PHE A 277 -6.68 -8.08 -3.02
CA PHE A 277 -7.70 -8.97 -2.44
C PHE A 277 -9.13 -8.40 -2.46
N GLN A 278 -9.35 -7.14 -2.83
CA GLN A 278 -10.70 -6.59 -3.06
C GLN A 278 -11.38 -7.19 -4.29
N TYR A 279 -10.58 -7.71 -5.21
CA TYR A 279 -11.02 -8.20 -6.50
C TYR A 279 -11.18 -9.72 -6.45
N GLU A 280 -12.30 -10.22 -6.96
CA GLU A 280 -12.54 -11.66 -7.05
C GLU A 280 -11.56 -12.30 -8.04
N GLU A 281 -10.92 -13.39 -7.64
CA GLU A 281 -9.99 -14.10 -8.52
C GLU A 281 -10.74 -14.88 -9.58
N GLU A 282 -10.41 -14.64 -10.84
CA GLU A 282 -10.97 -15.37 -11.97
C GLU A 282 -9.84 -15.94 -12.84
N ASN A 283 -9.79 -17.27 -12.94
CA ASN A 283 -8.81 -17.96 -13.77
C ASN A 283 -9.36 -18.11 -15.19
N THR A 284 -9.15 -17.10 -16.05
CA THR A 284 -9.49 -17.19 -17.47
C THR A 284 -8.26 -17.30 -18.36
N ALA A 285 -8.22 -18.33 -19.22
CA ALA A 285 -7.28 -18.42 -20.32
C ALA A 285 -7.84 -17.67 -21.54
N GLY A 286 -7.63 -16.36 -21.59
CA GLY A 286 -8.09 -15.52 -22.69
C GLY A 286 -7.11 -14.39 -23.00
N ILE A 287 -7.34 -13.69 -24.12
CA ILE A 287 -6.61 -12.47 -24.44
C ILE A 287 -6.98 -11.42 -23.38
N PRO A 288 -6.01 -10.79 -22.70
CA PRO A 288 -6.28 -9.71 -21.76
C PRO A 288 -7.14 -8.61 -22.40
N ASN A 289 -7.95 -7.94 -21.59
CA ASN A 289 -8.81 -6.83 -22.02
C ASN A 289 -7.95 -5.62 -22.44
N PHE A 290 -8.50 -4.74 -23.29
CA PHE A 290 -7.87 -3.51 -23.78
C PHE A 290 -6.52 -3.70 -24.51
N GLN A 291 -6.42 -4.73 -25.35
CA GLN A 291 -5.18 -5.06 -26.08
C GLN A 291 -5.31 -4.85 -27.58
N LEU A 292 -4.22 -4.39 -28.20
CA LEU A 292 -4.09 -4.42 -29.65
C LEU A 292 -3.53 -5.77 -30.09
N VAL A 293 -4.23 -6.43 -30.99
CA VAL A 293 -3.83 -7.72 -31.58
C VAL A 293 -3.86 -7.65 -33.10
N THR A 294 -3.12 -8.53 -33.77
CA THR A 294 -3.09 -8.62 -35.23
C THR A 294 -3.04 -10.06 -35.70
N ASP A 295 -3.79 -10.34 -36.78
CA ASP A 295 -3.71 -11.57 -37.58
C ASP A 295 -2.73 -11.41 -38.76
N GLN A 296 -1.77 -10.46 -38.65
CA GLN A 296 -0.85 -10.00 -39.70
C GLN A 296 -1.48 -9.19 -40.83
N CYS A 297 -2.78 -9.39 -41.12
CA CYS A 297 -3.49 -8.67 -42.18
C CYS A 297 -4.21 -7.42 -41.64
N HIS A 298 -4.83 -7.56 -40.47
CA HIS A 298 -5.65 -6.55 -39.82
C HIS A 298 -5.20 -6.32 -38.37
N ILE A 299 -5.58 -5.17 -37.83
CA ILE A 299 -5.35 -4.83 -36.41
C ILE A 299 -6.72 -4.73 -35.75
N TYR A 300 -6.84 -5.37 -34.59
CA TYR A 300 -8.04 -5.38 -33.78
C TYR A 300 -7.74 -4.83 -32.39
N PHE A 301 -8.72 -4.18 -31.79
CA PHE A 301 -8.73 -3.88 -30.36
C PHE A 301 -9.61 -4.89 -29.66
N VAL A 302 -9.06 -5.62 -28.70
CA VAL A 302 -9.81 -6.55 -27.86
C VAL A 302 -10.36 -5.77 -26.69
N GLU A 303 -11.68 -5.69 -26.59
CA GLU A 303 -12.34 -5.17 -25.40
C GLU A 303 -13.61 -5.94 -25.03
N ASP A 304 -13.78 -6.19 -23.72
CA ASP A 304 -14.96 -6.82 -23.13
C ASP A 304 -15.41 -8.11 -23.86
N GLY A 305 -14.43 -8.93 -24.25
CA GLY A 305 -14.65 -10.22 -24.93
C GLY A 305 -14.92 -10.12 -26.43
N THR A 306 -14.84 -8.93 -27.03
CA THR A 306 -15.04 -8.71 -28.48
C THR A 306 -13.75 -8.24 -29.16
N LYS A 307 -13.65 -8.46 -30.48
CA LYS A 307 -12.62 -7.87 -31.33
C LYS A 307 -13.21 -6.71 -32.15
N ARG A 308 -12.58 -5.55 -32.10
CA ARG A 308 -13.01 -4.36 -32.83
C ARG A 308 -11.99 -4.02 -33.91
N LEU A 309 -12.38 -4.13 -35.18
CA LEU A 309 -11.49 -3.82 -36.31
C LEU A 309 -11.08 -2.33 -36.28
N ILE A 310 -9.80 -2.05 -36.52
CA ILE A 310 -9.25 -0.70 -36.53
C ILE A 310 -8.81 -0.33 -37.95
N ASP A 311 -9.33 0.76 -38.49
CA ASP A 311 -8.86 1.29 -39.77
C ASP A 311 -7.59 2.15 -39.62
N LEU A 312 -6.95 2.47 -40.74
CA LEU A 312 -5.68 3.22 -40.73
C LEU A 312 -5.83 4.66 -40.19
N ASN A 313 -6.99 5.28 -40.37
CA ASN A 313 -7.23 6.65 -39.91
C ASN A 313 -7.40 6.67 -38.39
N ALA A 314 -8.19 5.75 -37.85
CA ALA A 314 -8.33 5.52 -36.42
C ALA A 314 -6.98 5.17 -35.78
N PHE A 315 -6.21 4.26 -36.40
CA PHE A 315 -4.89 3.88 -35.89
C PHE A 315 -3.97 5.08 -35.68
N ARG A 316 -3.96 6.01 -36.64
CA ARG A 316 -3.19 7.25 -36.57
C ARG A 316 -3.77 8.24 -35.56
N PHE A 317 -5.09 8.45 -35.57
CA PHE A 317 -5.75 9.41 -34.70
C PHE A 317 -5.58 9.07 -33.22
N TYR A 318 -5.82 7.81 -32.84
CA TYR A 318 -5.65 7.32 -31.47
C TYR A 318 -4.19 7.06 -31.08
N GLN A 319 -3.24 7.42 -31.95
CA GLN A 319 -1.79 7.31 -31.70
C GLN A 319 -1.33 5.90 -31.30
N PHE A 320 -2.00 4.87 -31.85
CA PHE A 320 -1.58 3.49 -31.61
C PHE A 320 -0.19 3.24 -32.17
N LYS A 321 0.58 2.40 -31.47
CA LYS A 321 1.96 2.08 -31.84
C LYS A 321 2.06 0.60 -32.17
N ARG A 322 2.79 0.27 -33.24
CA ARG A 322 3.07 -1.13 -33.62
C ARG A 322 3.87 -1.88 -32.55
N PRO A 323 4.89 -1.28 -31.89
CA PRO A 323 5.48 -1.89 -30.71
C PRO A 323 4.43 -2.16 -29.62
N GLY A 324 4.24 -3.43 -29.29
CA GLY A 324 3.24 -3.87 -28.31
C GLY A 324 1.91 -4.39 -28.89
N ILE A 325 1.76 -4.44 -30.22
CA ILE A 325 0.67 -5.21 -30.85
C ILE A 325 1.09 -6.67 -30.86
N LEU A 326 0.23 -7.55 -30.35
CA LEU A 326 0.50 -8.98 -30.34
C LEU A 326 0.04 -9.64 -31.63
N ALA A 327 0.95 -10.35 -32.29
CA ALA A 327 0.59 -11.26 -33.36
C ALA A 327 0.00 -12.53 -32.73
N LEU A 328 -1.22 -12.88 -33.13
CA LEU A 328 -1.91 -14.09 -32.69
C LEU A 328 -2.31 -14.92 -33.89
N GLU A 329 -2.57 -16.20 -33.66
CA GLU A 329 -3.09 -17.09 -34.68
C GLU A 329 -4.47 -16.61 -35.13
N ARG A 330 -4.74 -16.73 -36.44
CA ARG A 330 -5.99 -16.22 -37.01
C ARG A 330 -7.21 -16.84 -36.33
N ASP A 331 -7.17 -18.13 -36.04
CA ASP A 331 -8.29 -18.84 -35.39
C ASP A 331 -8.56 -18.33 -33.97
N GLU A 332 -7.53 -17.94 -33.23
CA GLU A 332 -7.67 -17.37 -31.88
C GLU A 332 -8.37 -16.01 -31.91
N ILE A 333 -8.01 -15.16 -32.89
CA ILE A 333 -8.69 -13.87 -33.08
C ILE A 333 -10.12 -14.12 -33.56
N GLN A 334 -10.34 -15.00 -34.53
CA GLN A 334 -11.67 -15.27 -35.08
C GLN A 334 -12.63 -15.92 -34.08
N ALA A 335 -12.12 -16.58 -33.04
CA ALA A 335 -12.92 -17.08 -31.92
C ALA A 335 -13.59 -15.97 -31.09
N LEU A 336 -13.08 -14.73 -31.13
CA LEU A 336 -13.73 -13.58 -30.49
C LEU A 336 -14.88 -13.05 -31.36
N PRO A 337 -16.08 -12.77 -30.79
CA PRO A 337 -17.14 -12.06 -31.47
C PRO A 337 -16.71 -10.68 -31.99
N ASP A 338 -17.28 -10.23 -33.11
CA ASP A 338 -17.04 -8.89 -33.63
C ASP A 338 -17.77 -7.82 -32.81
N GLY A 339 -17.03 -6.81 -32.38
CA GLY A 339 -17.55 -5.57 -31.80
C GLY A 339 -17.62 -4.45 -32.84
N PRO A 340 -18.20 -3.29 -32.48
CA PRO A 340 -18.29 -2.13 -33.38
C PRO A 340 -16.89 -1.66 -33.78
N PRO A 341 -16.63 -1.42 -35.08
CA PRO A 341 -15.29 -1.05 -35.55
C PRO A 341 -14.85 0.29 -34.96
N ILE A 342 -13.56 0.43 -34.71
CA ILE A 342 -12.96 1.69 -34.30
C ILE A 342 -12.61 2.46 -35.57
N ARG A 343 -13.39 3.51 -35.81
CA ARG A 343 -13.22 4.42 -36.95
C ARG A 343 -12.96 5.84 -36.48
N TRP A 344 -12.40 6.64 -37.36
CA TRP A 344 -12.29 8.08 -37.17
C TRP A 344 -12.82 8.82 -38.40
N GLU A 345 -13.78 9.70 -38.18
CA GLU A 345 -14.36 10.57 -39.20
C GLU A 345 -14.07 12.04 -38.88
N ARG A 346 -13.93 12.86 -39.93
CA ARG A 346 -13.62 14.30 -39.80
C ARG A 346 -14.74 15.13 -39.16
N SER A 347 -15.93 14.56 -38.96
CA SER A 347 -17.10 15.20 -38.34
C SER A 347 -16.87 15.62 -36.89
N GLY A 348 -15.79 15.14 -36.24
CA GLY A 348 -15.28 15.65 -34.98
C GLY A 348 -15.82 14.96 -33.72
N CYS A 349 -17.03 14.40 -33.75
CA CYS A 349 -17.60 13.67 -32.61
C CYS A 349 -17.08 12.23 -32.57
N VAL A 350 -16.57 11.78 -31.43
CA VAL A 350 -16.05 10.41 -31.31
C VAL A 350 -17.14 9.49 -30.76
N GLN A 351 -17.69 8.59 -31.60
CA GLN A 351 -18.84 7.76 -31.22
C GLN A 351 -18.46 6.46 -30.49
N HIS A 352 -17.26 5.93 -30.69
CA HIS A 352 -16.84 4.65 -30.10
C HIS A 352 -15.36 4.66 -29.71
N LEU A 353 -14.98 5.48 -28.71
CA LEU A 353 -13.61 5.48 -28.20
C LEU A 353 -13.20 4.05 -27.79
N PRO A 354 -11.94 3.65 -28.06
CA PRO A 354 -11.36 2.45 -27.46
C PRO A 354 -11.29 2.60 -25.94
N GLY A 355 -11.61 1.54 -25.20
CA GLY A 355 -11.48 1.53 -23.74
C GLY A 355 -10.05 1.78 -23.25
N ARG A 356 -9.94 2.23 -21.99
CA ARG A 356 -8.69 2.54 -21.29
C ARG A 356 -7.82 3.62 -21.97
N MET A 357 -8.42 4.45 -22.81
CA MET A 357 -7.71 5.56 -23.45
C MET A 357 -7.42 6.67 -22.43
N LEU A 358 -6.16 7.07 -22.30
CA LEU A 358 -5.77 8.26 -21.56
C LEU A 358 -5.96 9.50 -22.43
N LEU A 359 -6.78 10.43 -21.95
CA LEU A 359 -7.15 11.67 -22.63
C LEU A 359 -6.62 12.87 -21.85
N ARG A 360 -6.30 13.94 -22.58
CA ARG A 360 -5.99 15.25 -22.01
C ARG A 360 -6.95 16.28 -22.59
N ILE A 361 -7.71 16.90 -21.69
CA ILE A 361 -8.65 17.97 -22.01
C ILE A 361 -8.12 19.21 -21.29
N GLU A 362 -7.67 20.20 -22.06
CA GLU A 362 -7.01 21.40 -21.53
C GLU A 362 -5.80 21.04 -20.64
N ARG A 363 -5.91 21.25 -19.32
CA ARG A 363 -4.88 20.96 -18.31
C ARG A 363 -5.16 19.69 -17.49
N GLU A 364 -6.31 19.07 -17.69
CA GLU A 364 -6.78 17.94 -16.89
C GLU A 364 -6.64 16.62 -17.66
N PHE A 365 -6.46 15.53 -16.90
CA PHE A 365 -6.39 14.17 -17.44
C PHE A 365 -7.68 13.40 -17.15
N TYR A 366 -8.07 12.58 -18.12
CA TYR A 366 -9.20 11.68 -18.02
C TYR A 366 -8.81 10.31 -18.55
N VAL A 367 -9.32 9.24 -17.95
CA VAL A 367 -9.29 7.91 -18.57
C VAL A 367 -10.71 7.56 -19.03
N TYR A 368 -10.83 7.11 -20.27
CA TYR A 368 -12.10 6.62 -20.81
C TYR A 368 -12.23 5.12 -20.56
N LEU A 369 -13.26 4.70 -19.83
CA LEU A 369 -13.54 3.30 -19.52
C LEU A 369 -15.02 3.02 -19.79
N ARG A 370 -15.29 2.08 -20.72
CA ARG A 370 -16.63 1.53 -20.99
C ARG A 370 -17.74 2.59 -21.08
N GLY A 371 -17.52 3.63 -21.88
CA GLY A 371 -18.51 4.69 -22.10
C GLY A 371 -18.42 5.89 -21.15
N VAL A 372 -17.58 5.83 -20.12
CA VAL A 372 -17.50 6.86 -19.06
C VAL A 372 -16.13 7.51 -19.05
N LEU A 373 -16.09 8.84 -18.87
CA LEU A 373 -14.88 9.61 -18.63
C LEU A 373 -14.64 9.75 -17.13
N HIS A 374 -13.52 9.25 -16.64
CA HIS A 374 -13.14 9.39 -15.23
C HIS A 374 -11.99 10.39 -15.13
N PRO A 375 -12.14 11.49 -14.35
CA PRO A 375 -11.01 12.36 -14.02
C PRO A 375 -9.90 11.54 -13.35
N ILE A 376 -8.64 11.80 -13.66
CA ILE A 376 -7.51 11.05 -13.09
C ILE A 376 -6.37 12.02 -12.74
N SER A 377 -5.81 11.91 -11.54
CA SER A 377 -4.73 12.83 -11.14
C SER A 377 -3.44 12.53 -11.90
N GLN A 378 -2.56 13.54 -12.03
CA GLN A 378 -1.26 13.35 -12.66
C GLN A 378 -0.42 12.26 -11.99
N ASP A 379 -0.53 12.08 -10.67
CA ASP A 379 0.23 11.05 -9.95
C ASP A 379 -0.30 9.65 -10.20
N VAL A 380 -1.62 9.47 -10.31
CA VAL A 380 -2.21 8.20 -10.75
C VAL A 380 -1.87 7.93 -12.21
N VAL A 381 -1.83 8.95 -13.08
CA VAL A 381 -1.37 8.83 -14.48
C VAL A 381 0.07 8.33 -14.54
N LYS A 382 1.01 8.95 -13.81
CA LYS A 382 2.41 8.50 -13.76
C LYS A 382 2.51 7.03 -13.34
N ARG A 383 1.63 6.58 -12.45
CA ARG A 383 1.66 5.22 -11.90
C ARG A 383 1.05 4.17 -12.81
N PHE A 384 -0.12 4.42 -13.39
CA PHE A 384 -0.87 3.43 -14.19
C PHE A 384 -0.66 3.58 -15.70
N PHE A 385 -0.08 4.69 -16.14
CA PHE A 385 0.08 5.06 -17.55
C PHE A 385 1.50 5.59 -17.85
N ALA A 386 2.52 5.21 -17.06
CA ALA A 386 3.90 5.72 -17.14
C ALA A 386 4.48 5.81 -18.57
N ASN A 387 4.12 4.86 -19.43
CA ASN A 387 4.61 4.73 -20.81
C ASN A 387 3.59 5.13 -21.88
N GLN A 388 2.46 5.74 -21.49
CA GLN A 388 1.39 6.14 -22.41
C GLN A 388 1.33 7.66 -22.54
N LYS A 389 1.14 8.14 -23.78
CA LYS A 389 0.92 9.55 -24.06
C LYS A 389 -0.57 9.82 -24.04
N ALA A 390 -1.01 10.80 -23.26
CA ALA A 390 -2.39 11.23 -23.27
C ALA A 390 -2.77 11.82 -24.64
N LEU A 391 -3.90 11.37 -25.20
CA LEU A 391 -4.46 11.90 -26.43
C LEU A 391 -5.07 13.29 -26.17
N PRO A 392 -4.55 14.37 -26.78
CA PRO A 392 -5.17 15.67 -26.67
C PRO A 392 -6.51 15.65 -27.43
N ILE A 393 -7.59 16.00 -26.73
CA ILE A 393 -8.94 16.04 -27.30
C ILE A 393 -9.70 17.25 -26.75
N SER A 394 -10.55 17.87 -27.56
CA SER A 394 -11.35 19.01 -27.10
C SER A 394 -12.66 18.54 -26.44
N PHE A 395 -13.15 19.33 -25.48
CA PHE A 395 -14.39 19.02 -24.77
C PHE A 395 -15.58 18.81 -25.73
N GLN A 396 -15.64 19.56 -26.83
CA GLN A 396 -16.73 19.43 -27.82
C GLN A 396 -16.83 18.02 -28.43
N GLN A 397 -15.71 17.30 -28.56
CA GLN A 397 -15.67 15.98 -29.22
C GLN A 397 -16.19 14.85 -28.32
N ILE A 398 -16.27 15.11 -27.01
CA ILE A 398 -16.58 14.12 -25.97
C ILE A 398 -17.62 14.61 -24.97
N LYS A 399 -18.21 15.80 -25.16
CA LYS A 399 -19.23 16.42 -24.29
C LYS A 399 -20.47 15.56 -24.04
N GLN A 400 -20.69 14.54 -24.87
CA GLN A 400 -21.82 13.61 -24.75
C GLN A 400 -21.52 12.44 -23.79
N LEU A 401 -20.26 12.24 -23.43
CA LEU A 401 -19.86 11.15 -22.55
C LEU A 401 -20.12 11.52 -21.08
N PRO A 402 -20.72 10.60 -20.29
CA PRO A 402 -20.90 10.81 -18.86
C PRO A 402 -19.54 10.92 -18.13
N ILE A 403 -19.52 11.70 -17.07
CA ILE A 403 -18.37 11.82 -16.16
C ILE A 403 -18.59 10.89 -14.96
N GLY A 404 -17.63 10.03 -14.69
CA GLY A 404 -17.64 9.06 -13.59
C GLY A 404 -16.83 9.52 -12.37
N LYS A 405 -16.71 8.63 -11.40
CA LYS A 405 -15.90 8.83 -10.19
C LYS A 405 -14.44 9.13 -10.55
N PRO A 406 -13.77 10.09 -9.87
CA PRO A 406 -12.36 10.37 -10.13
C PRO A 406 -11.44 9.26 -9.59
N PHE A 407 -10.28 9.12 -10.22
CA PHE A 407 -9.14 8.34 -9.72
C PHE A 407 -8.09 9.28 -9.14
N TYR A 408 -8.23 9.61 -7.85
CA TYR A 408 -7.28 10.42 -7.10
C TYR A 408 -6.59 9.59 -6.02
N PRO A 409 -5.36 9.93 -5.62
CA PRO A 409 -4.68 9.23 -4.53
C PRO A 409 -5.57 9.21 -3.28
N MET A 410 -5.73 8.04 -2.68
CA MET A 410 -6.56 7.86 -1.47
C MET A 410 -6.12 8.81 -0.35
N TYR A 411 -4.81 9.10 -0.24
CA TYR A 411 -4.31 10.07 0.73
C TYR A 411 -4.80 11.50 0.49
N ASP A 412 -4.92 11.95 -0.77
CA ASP A 412 -5.46 13.28 -1.08
C ASP A 412 -6.97 13.32 -0.80
N GLU A 413 -7.69 12.22 -0.99
CA GLU A 413 -9.10 12.09 -0.58
C GLU A 413 -9.22 12.22 0.95
N ILE A 414 -8.35 11.55 1.71
CA ILE A 414 -8.30 11.62 3.18
C ILE A 414 -7.98 13.03 3.67
N ILE A 415 -6.92 13.68 3.16
CA ILE A 415 -6.55 15.05 3.55
C ILE A 415 -7.70 16.02 3.30
N ARG A 416 -8.35 15.95 2.13
CA ARG A 416 -9.49 16.79 1.79
C ARG A 416 -10.65 16.61 2.76
N ASN A 417 -10.90 15.36 3.17
CA ASN A 417 -11.97 15.06 4.13
C ASN A 417 -11.63 15.51 5.56
N LEU A 418 -10.35 15.52 5.93
CA LEU A 418 -9.89 15.89 7.27
C LEU A 418 -9.59 17.39 7.43
N ASN A 419 -9.79 18.22 6.40
CA ASN A 419 -9.46 19.66 6.39
C ASN A 419 -8.02 19.98 6.86
N ILE A 420 -7.09 19.03 6.69
CA ILE A 420 -5.68 19.24 7.05
C ILE A 420 -5.06 20.08 5.93
N THR A 421 -4.81 21.36 6.18
CA THR A 421 -3.99 22.16 5.27
C THR A 421 -2.60 21.51 5.21
N LYS A 422 -2.15 21.11 4.00
CA LYS A 422 -0.76 20.69 3.78
C LYS A 422 0.15 21.82 4.29
N GLY A 423 0.80 21.58 5.43
CA GLY A 423 1.79 22.47 6.04
C GLY A 423 3.09 22.48 5.26
#